data_AF-A0A354GY37-F1
#
_entry.id   AF-A0A354GY37-F1
#
_cell.length_a   1.000
_cell.length_b   1.000
_cell.length_c   1.000
_cell.angle_alpha   90.00
_cell.angle_beta   90.00
_cell.angle_gamma   90.00
#
_symmetry.space_group_name_H-M   'P 1'
#
loop_
_entity.id
_entity.type
_entity.pdbx_description
1 polymer ?
#
loop_
_entity_poly.entity_id
_entity_poly.type
_entity_poly.pdbx_seq_one_letter_code
_entity_poly.pdbx_strand_id
1 'polypeptide(L)' 'MGARRIRREQVRVDQNLSRRTNGMLKMYERERRLVRMTEIIKKGKLPYTPAVMSWLSAQLDKPSTRIVQADVDALLNPIH' A
#
# COMPACT_ATOMS: atom_id res chain seq x y z
N MET A 1 37.92 4.99 -17.59
CA MET A 1 36.48 4.70 -17.47
C MET A 1 35.70 6.02 -17.47
N GLY A 2 34.76 6.24 -18.40
CA GLY A 2 34.07 7.53 -18.53
C GLY A 2 33.10 7.84 -17.39
N ALA A 3 32.99 9.11 -16.99
CA ALA A 3 32.21 9.58 -15.83
C ALA A 3 30.73 9.18 -15.82
N ARG A 4 30.13 8.88 -16.99
CA ARG A 4 28.75 8.37 -17.11
C ARG A 4 28.63 6.92 -16.62
N ARG A 5 29.62 6.08 -16.93
CA ARG A 5 29.60 4.65 -16.58
C ARG A 5 29.72 4.47 -15.06
N ILE A 6 30.65 5.19 -14.44
CA ILE A 6 30.86 5.20 -12.99
C ILE A 6 29.58 5.60 -12.24
N ARG A 7 28.89 6.66 -12.70
CA ARG A 7 27.59 7.08 -12.12
C ARG A 7 26.51 6.00 -12.20
N ARG A 8 26.40 5.29 -13.33
CA ARG A 8 25.42 4.20 -13.47
C ARG A 8 25.73 3.02 -12.56
N GLU A 9 27.01 2.69 -12.38
CA GLU A 9 27.45 1.65 -11.46
C GLU A 9 27.12 2.05 -10.00
N GLN A 10 27.42 3.29 -9.61
CA GLN A 10 27.08 3.82 -8.29
C GLN A 10 25.56 3.76 -8.00
N VAL A 11 24.73 4.23 -8.94
CA VAL A 11 23.26 4.18 -8.79
C VAL A 11 22.77 2.74 -8.60
N ARG A 12 23.35 1.76 -9.29
CA ARG A 12 22.97 0.35 -9.13
C ARG A 12 23.31 -0.16 -7.72
N VAL A 13 24.49 0.18 -7.21
CA VAL A 13 24.92 -0.18 -5.85
C VAL A 13 24.00 0.47 -4.81
N ASP A 14 23.73 1.77 -4.94
CA ASP A 14 22.88 2.50 -4.00
C ASP A 14 21.44 1.97 -4.00
N GLN A 15 20.89 1.64 -5.18
CA GLN A 15 19.57 1.01 -5.28
C GLN A 15 19.53 -0.36 -4.61
N ASN A 16 20.57 -1.19 -4.77
CA ASN A 16 20.64 -2.50 -4.12
C ASN A 16 20.74 -2.36 -2.60
N LEU A 17 21.57 -1.43 -2.12
CA LEU A 17 21.67 -1.13 -0.69
C LEU A 17 20.32 -0.66 -0.14
N SER A 18 19.67 0.28 -0.81
CA SER A 18 18.35 0.81 -0.44
C SER A 18 17.27 -0.28 -0.41
N ARG A 19 17.27 -1.21 -1.38
CA ARG A 19 16.34 -2.36 -1.37
C ARG A 19 16.56 -3.24 -0.14
N ARG A 20 17.82 -3.52 0.22
CA ARG A 20 18.18 -4.37 1.37
C ARG A 20 17.82 -3.72 2.71
N THR A 21 18.12 -2.45 2.88
CA THR A 21 17.93 -1.74 4.16
C THR A 21 16.49 -1.29 4.37
N ASN A 22 15.87 -0.71 3.35
CA ASN A 22 14.55 -0.10 3.48
C ASN A 22 13.39 -1.08 3.24
N GLY A 23 13.67 -2.31 2.78
CA GLY A 23 12.64 -3.32 2.52
C GLY A 23 11.77 -3.59 3.75
N MET A 24 12.41 -3.86 4.89
CA MET A 24 11.74 -4.12 6.17
C MET A 24 10.94 -2.90 6.65
N LEU A 25 11.52 -1.69 6.58
CA LEU A 25 10.82 -0.45 6.94
C LEU A 25 9.55 -0.23 6.11
N LYS A 26 9.62 -0.49 4.80
CA LYS A 26 8.48 -0.41 3.88
C LYS A 26 7.41 -1.46 4.20
N MET A 27 7.79 -2.66 4.63
CA MET A 27 6.84 -3.66 5.08
C MET A 27 6.08 -3.19 6.33
N TYR A 28 6.79 -2.76 7.36
CA TYR A 28 6.15 -2.24 8.58
C TYR A 28 5.29 -0.99 8.33
N GLU A 29 5.67 -0.14 7.38
CA GLU A 29 4.83 1.00 6.99
C GLU A 29 3.55 0.57 6.27
N ARG A 30 3.62 -0.46 5.42
CA ARG A 30 2.44 -1.04 4.76
C ARG A 30 1.49 -1.67 5.78
N GLU A 31 2.01 -2.42 6.74
CA GLU A 31 1.21 -3.00 7.84
C GLU A 31 0.57 -1.89 8.69
N ARG A 32 1.32 -0.87 9.09
CA ARG A 32 0.78 0.29 9.83
C ARG A 32 -0.28 1.04 9.02
N ARG A 33 -0.12 1.14 7.69
CA ARG A 33 -1.14 1.73 6.81
C ARG A 33 -2.39 0.85 6.79
N LEU A 34 -2.24 -0.48 6.67
CA LEU A 34 -3.36 -1.42 6.70
C LEU A 34 -4.16 -1.26 8.00
N VAL A 35 -3.48 -1.31 9.16
CA VAL A 35 -4.12 -1.13 10.47
C VAL A 35 -4.89 0.20 10.52
N ARG A 36 -4.25 1.33 10.21
CA ARG A 36 -4.91 2.65 10.19
C ARG A 36 -6.13 2.71 9.27
N MET A 37 -6.05 2.15 8.06
CA MET A 37 -7.18 2.16 7.12
C MET A 37 -8.32 1.27 7.63
N THR A 38 -8.02 0.08 8.17
CA THR A 38 -9.05 -0.81 8.73
C THR A 38 -9.75 -0.18 9.94
N GLU A 39 -9.05 0.56 10.80
CA GLU A 39 -9.66 1.28 11.92
C GLU A 39 -10.64 2.37 11.45
N ILE A 40 -10.29 3.11 10.40
CA ILE A 40 -11.18 4.13 9.82
C ILE A 40 -12.45 3.46 9.26
N ILE A 41 -12.27 2.34 8.55
CA ILE A 41 -13.37 1.60 7.94
C ILE A 41 -14.30 1.04 9.01
N LYS A 42 -13.77 0.46 10.09
CA LYS A 42 -14.55 -0.08 11.22
C LYS A 42 -15.40 0.99 11.92
N LYS A 43 -14.93 2.25 11.96
CA LYS A 43 -15.63 3.37 12.62
C LYS A 43 -16.65 4.07 11.71
N GLY A 44 -16.51 3.93 10.39
CA GLY A 44 -17.31 4.66 9.42
C GLY A 44 -18.24 3.76 8.61
N LYS A 45 -19.05 4.39 7.76
CA LYS A 45 -19.87 3.73 6.74
C LYS A 45 -19.60 4.40 5.40
N LEU A 46 -19.94 3.73 4.30
CA LEU A 46 -19.88 4.32 2.97
C LEU A 46 -20.74 5.61 2.89
N PRO A 47 -20.32 6.63 2.12
CA PRO A 47 -19.06 6.73 1.39
C PRO A 47 -17.89 7.18 2.30
N TYR A 48 -16.72 6.55 2.15
CA TYR A 48 -15.49 6.98 2.81
C TYR A 48 -14.82 8.14 2.08
N THR A 49 -13.81 8.74 2.71
CA THR A 49 -12.98 9.77 2.06
C THR A 49 -12.29 9.21 0.79
N PRO A 50 -11.98 10.06 -0.21
CA PRO A 50 -11.36 9.61 -1.46
C PRO A 50 -10.07 8.79 -1.26
N ALA A 51 -9.29 9.09 -0.21
CA ALA A 51 -8.07 8.35 0.12
C ALA A 51 -8.37 6.89 0.55
N VAL A 52 -9.41 6.70 1.37
CA VAL A 52 -9.84 5.37 1.81
C VAL A 52 -10.50 4.62 0.66
N MET A 53 -11.30 5.30 -0.17
CA MET A 53 -11.92 4.72 -1.37
C MET A 53 -10.90 4.28 -2.43
N SER A 54 -9.83 5.05 -2.62
CA SER A 54 -8.72 4.67 -3.50
C SER A 54 -7.94 3.48 -2.93
N TRP A 55 -7.75 3.43 -1.61
CA TRP A 55 -7.12 2.30 -0.95
C TRP A 55 -7.96 1.02 -1.02
N LEU A 56 -9.28 1.11 -0.76
CA LEU A 56 -10.22 -0.01 -0.90
C LEU A 56 -10.25 -0.54 -2.33
N SER A 57 -10.24 0.35 -3.32
CA SER A 57 -10.18 -0.03 -4.75
C SER A 57 -8.94 -0.86 -5.06
N ALA A 58 -7.77 -0.45 -4.56
CA ALA A 58 -6.53 -1.19 -4.74
C ALA A 58 -6.52 -2.54 -4.01
N GLN A 59 -7.22 -2.65 -2.88
CA GLN A 59 -7.24 -3.87 -2.07
C GLN A 59 -8.27 -4.91 -2.60
N LEU A 60 -9.39 -4.44 -3.15
CA LEU A 60 -10.48 -5.27 -3.67
C LEU A 60 -10.39 -5.50 -5.19
N ASP A 61 -9.44 -4.84 -5.86
CA ASP A 61 -9.32 -4.80 -7.33
C ASP A 61 -10.63 -4.42 -8.04
N LYS A 62 -11.33 -3.43 -7.47
CA LYS A 62 -12.63 -2.94 -7.96
C LYS A 62 -12.65 -1.42 -8.02
N PRO A 63 -13.23 -0.80 -9.07
CA PRO A 63 -13.33 0.65 -9.14
C PRO A 63 -14.16 1.19 -7.96
N SER A 64 -13.75 2.33 -7.39
CA SER A 64 -14.36 2.89 -6.17
C SER A 64 -15.87 3.11 -6.27
N THR A 65 -16.39 3.33 -7.48
CA THR A 65 -17.82 3.53 -7.76
C THR A 65 -18.65 2.25 -7.67
N ARG A 66 -18.03 1.07 -7.69
CA ARG A 66 -18.71 -0.24 -7.63
C ARG A 66 -18.51 -0.95 -6.28
N ILE A 67 -17.81 -0.32 -5.33
CA ILE A 67 -17.58 -0.90 -4.00
C ILE A 67 -18.86 -0.80 -3.19
N VAL A 68 -19.39 -1.94 -2.78
CA VAL A 68 -20.57 -2.02 -1.90
C VAL A 68 -20.16 -2.38 -0.47
N GLN A 69 -21.05 -2.14 0.50
CA GLN A 69 -20.76 -2.45 1.91
C GLN A 69 -20.38 -3.92 2.12
N ALA A 70 -21.00 -4.84 1.36
CA ALA A 70 -20.66 -6.27 1.41
C ALA A 70 -19.20 -6.57 1.07
N ASP A 71 -18.59 -5.83 0.13
CA ASP A 71 -17.17 -6.01 -0.21
C ASP A 71 -16.26 -5.56 0.95
N VAL A 72 -16.66 -4.48 1.64
CA VAL A 72 -15.95 -3.94 2.79
C VAL A 72 -16.04 -4.91 3.97
N ASP A 73 -17.21 -5.49 4.19
CA ASP A 73 -17.43 -6.45 5.28
C ASP A 73 -16.64 -7.75 5.05
N ALA A 74 -16.57 -8.23 3.80
CA ALA A 74 -15.72 -9.35 3.41
C ALA A 74 -14.23 -9.08 3.64
N LEU A 75 -13.79 -7.81 3.46
CA LEU A 75 -12.42 -7.40 3.76
C LEU A 75 -12.11 -7.41 5.27
N LEU A 76 -13.09 -7.02 6.10
CA LEU A 76 -12.92 -6.90 7.55
C LEU A 76 -13.01 -8.25 8.28
N ASN A 77 -13.77 -9.20 7.74
CA ASN A 77 -13.91 -10.55 8.26
C ASN A 77 -13.35 -11.56 7.24
N PRO A 78 -12.02 -11.71 7.14
CA PRO A 78 -11.45 -12.85 6.44
C PRO A 78 -11.85 -14.10 7.23
N ILE A 79 -12.82 -14.85 6.71
CA ILE A 79 -13.16 -16.18 7.22
C ILE A 79 -11.87 -17.01 7.19
N HIS A 80 -11.40 -17.42 8.38
CA HIS A 80 -10.41 -18.48 8.53
C HIS A 80 -11.13 -19.82 8.62
#